data_AF-A0A3C0HRU2-F1
#
_entry.id   AF-A0A3C0HRU2-F1
#
_cell.length_a   1.000
_cell.length_b   1.000
_cell.length_c   1.000
_cell.angle_alpha   90.00
_cell.angle_beta   90.00
_cell.angle_gamma   90.00
#
_symmetry.space_group_name_H-M   'P 1'
#
loop_
_entity.id
_entity.type
_entity.pdbx_description
1 polymer ?
#
loop_
_entity_poly.entity_id
_entity_poly.type
_entity_poly.pdbx_seq_one_letter_code
_entity_poly.pdbx_strand_id
1 'polypeptide(L)'
;MEIVHLPSSASGAEIAEVLRRDGAVVVDEMVDPGLLDRFFDEMQPFVDATPNGSDGFTGFTTRRTGGLLARSATAQELVMHPSVIATCDDFLGHVTSYQLHLTQIIDIGPGGEAQPIHRDQWAFDFFPFPTGYDVQCNTIWAGDDFTEENGATRIVIGSNQLEDGLRFTLEDSIPAEMTKGSVLFYSGSVYHGGGANDSDANRRAINITYNVSFLRQEENQYLSVPQEQAATFPEPLQRLMGYQMGAYALGYIDDLRDPINVLTGDQSTEVSFASESEDARATVEARQQR
;
A
#
# COMPACT_ATOMS: atom_id res chain seq x y z
N MET A 1 -4.51 17.87 17.72
CA MET A 1 -5.04 17.49 16.40
C MET A 1 -5.36 16.01 16.48
N GLU A 2 -6.33 15.50 15.74
CA GLU A 2 -6.72 14.08 15.78
C GLU A 2 -6.78 13.59 14.33
N ILE A 3 -6.56 12.29 14.12
CA ILE A 3 -6.70 11.68 12.80
C ILE A 3 -8.19 11.73 12.42
N VAL A 4 -8.50 12.08 11.19
CA VAL A 4 -9.88 12.11 10.71
C VAL A 4 -10.38 10.68 10.53
N HIS A 5 -11.59 10.42 11.01
CA HIS A 5 -12.34 9.19 10.77
C HIS A 5 -13.48 9.46 9.80
N LEU A 6 -13.58 8.63 8.77
CA LEU A 6 -14.65 8.64 7.79
C LEU A 6 -15.49 7.36 7.90
N PRO A 7 -16.81 7.42 7.64
CA PRO A 7 -17.63 6.21 7.61
C PRO A 7 -17.25 5.32 6.42
N SER A 8 -17.54 4.01 6.51
CA SER A 8 -17.34 3.04 5.42
C SER A 8 -18.03 3.40 4.10
N SER A 9 -19.03 4.29 4.12
CA SER A 9 -19.72 4.80 2.94
C SER A 9 -18.98 5.96 2.23
N ALA A 10 -17.86 6.45 2.77
CA ALA A 10 -17.10 7.52 2.17
C ALA A 10 -16.58 7.12 0.78
N SER A 11 -16.68 8.05 -0.16
CA SER A 11 -16.17 7.89 -1.53
C SER A 11 -14.64 7.97 -1.56
N GLY A 12 -14.03 7.38 -2.61
CA GLY A 12 -12.58 7.48 -2.82
C GLY A 12 -12.08 8.93 -2.91
N ALA A 13 -12.90 9.84 -3.45
CA ALA A 13 -12.58 11.26 -3.53
C ALA A 13 -12.55 11.94 -2.15
N GLU A 14 -13.51 11.63 -1.27
CA GLU A 14 -13.53 12.14 0.11
C GLU A 14 -12.31 11.64 0.91
N ILE A 15 -11.95 10.36 0.73
CA ILE A 15 -10.75 9.77 1.34
C ILE A 15 -9.49 10.48 0.82
N ALA A 16 -9.36 10.60 -0.51
CA ALA A 16 -8.21 11.24 -1.15
C ALA A 16 -8.07 12.74 -0.80
N GLU A 17 -9.17 13.46 -0.60
CA GLU A 17 -9.15 14.85 -0.15
C GLU A 17 -8.49 14.99 1.23
N VAL A 18 -8.92 14.18 2.20
CA VAL A 18 -8.31 14.18 3.54
C VAL A 18 -6.87 13.71 3.47
N LEU A 19 -6.58 12.68 2.66
CA LEU A 19 -5.23 12.15 2.48
C LEU A 19 -4.24 13.21 1.96
N ARG A 20 -4.63 14.03 0.98
CA ARG A 20 -3.81 15.16 0.51
C ARG A 20 -3.56 16.18 1.61
N ARG A 21 -4.60 16.53 2.36
CA ARG A 21 -4.52 17.59 3.39
C ARG A 21 -3.68 17.16 4.60
N ASP A 22 -3.95 15.97 5.12
CA ASP A 22 -3.49 15.52 6.43
C ASP A 22 -2.40 14.44 6.35
N GLY A 23 -2.21 13.83 5.18
CA GLY A 23 -1.30 12.71 4.97
C GLY A 23 -1.83 11.38 5.50
N ALA A 24 -2.96 11.36 6.22
CA ALA A 24 -3.59 10.15 6.72
C ALA A 24 -5.08 10.33 7.02
N VAL A 25 -5.85 9.24 6.93
CA VAL A 25 -7.28 9.17 7.28
C VAL A 25 -7.66 7.74 7.64
N VAL A 26 -8.49 7.55 8.67
CA VAL A 26 -9.09 6.25 8.99
C VAL A 26 -10.46 6.16 8.34
N VAL A 27 -10.77 5.01 7.75
CA VAL A 27 -12.15 4.65 7.37
C VAL A 27 -12.62 3.53 8.29
N ASP A 28 -13.66 3.84 9.06
CA ASP A 28 -14.17 2.94 10.10
C ASP A 28 -14.96 1.79 9.48
N GLU A 29 -14.68 0.57 9.96
CA GLU A 29 -15.44 -0.64 9.66
C GLU A 29 -15.65 -0.83 8.13
N MET A 30 -14.61 -0.55 7.33
CA MET A 30 -14.68 -0.62 5.87
C MET A 30 -14.99 -2.05 5.39
N VAL A 31 -14.51 -3.06 6.11
CA VAL A 31 -14.82 -4.47 5.84
C VAL A 31 -15.38 -5.17 7.07
N ASP A 32 -16.17 -6.22 6.83
CA ASP A 32 -16.65 -7.11 7.88
C ASP A 32 -15.46 -7.77 8.62
N PRO A 33 -15.44 -7.78 9.97
CA PRO A 33 -14.36 -8.41 10.73
C PRO A 33 -14.12 -9.88 10.38
N GLY A 34 -15.15 -10.61 9.94
CA GLY A 34 -15.06 -12.00 9.50
C GLY A 34 -14.33 -12.18 8.16
N LEU A 35 -14.19 -11.12 7.34
CA LEU A 35 -13.26 -11.12 6.20
C LEU A 35 -11.82 -11.24 6.70
N LEU A 36 -11.47 -10.47 7.73
CA LEU A 36 -10.10 -10.48 8.27
C LEU A 36 -9.80 -11.77 9.05
N ASP A 37 -10.79 -12.36 9.72
CA ASP A 37 -10.63 -13.71 10.30
C ASP A 37 -10.25 -14.74 9.24
N ARG A 38 -10.98 -14.78 8.11
CA ARG A 38 -10.64 -15.68 7.00
C ARG A 38 -9.24 -15.42 6.45
N PHE A 39 -8.86 -14.16 6.26
CA PHE A 39 -7.52 -13.81 5.83
C PHE A 39 -6.45 -14.37 6.77
N PHE A 40 -6.58 -14.17 8.09
CA PHE A 40 -5.58 -14.66 9.03
C PHE A 40 -5.58 -16.19 9.13
N ASP A 41 -6.72 -16.86 9.00
CA ASP A 41 -6.79 -18.31 8.91
C ASP A 41 -6.04 -18.85 7.67
N GLU A 42 -6.22 -18.23 6.51
CA GLU A 42 -5.49 -18.57 5.27
C GLU A 42 -3.97 -18.38 5.44
N MET A 43 -3.58 -17.33 6.16
CA MET A 43 -2.19 -16.91 6.28
C MET A 43 -1.43 -17.53 7.46
N GLN A 44 -2.13 -18.14 8.43
CA GLN A 44 -1.54 -18.65 9.67
C GLN A 44 -0.31 -19.55 9.46
N PRO A 45 -0.31 -20.55 8.54
CA PRO A 45 0.86 -21.39 8.33
C PRO A 45 2.11 -20.63 7.87
N PHE A 46 1.91 -19.52 7.14
CA PHE A 46 3.01 -18.68 6.66
C PHE A 46 3.49 -17.72 7.73
N VAL A 47 2.58 -17.22 8.58
CA VAL A 47 2.92 -16.38 9.74
C VAL A 47 3.73 -17.17 10.77
N ASP A 48 3.35 -18.43 11.02
CA ASP A 48 4.09 -19.32 11.95
C ASP A 48 5.47 -19.70 11.43
N ALA A 49 5.64 -19.78 10.11
CA ALA A 49 6.92 -20.04 9.46
C ALA A 49 7.83 -18.80 9.35
N THR A 50 7.29 -17.60 9.57
CA THR A 50 8.02 -16.34 9.41
C THR A 50 8.78 -16.02 10.70
N PRO A 51 10.11 -15.82 10.66
CA PRO A 51 10.87 -15.44 11.84
C PRO A 51 10.55 -14.00 12.26
N ASN A 52 10.83 -13.67 13.52
CA ASN A 52 10.79 -12.29 13.97
C ASN A 52 11.88 -11.45 13.27
N GLY A 53 11.69 -10.13 13.26
CA GLY A 53 12.68 -9.17 12.81
C GLY A 53 13.99 -9.20 13.60
N SER A 54 15.01 -8.58 13.03
CA SER A 54 16.40 -8.65 13.52
C SER A 54 16.97 -7.31 13.97
N ASP A 55 16.19 -6.24 13.91
CA ASP A 55 16.61 -4.88 14.23
C ASP A 55 15.44 -4.01 14.74
N GLY A 56 15.72 -2.76 15.13
CA GLY A 56 14.73 -1.83 15.67
C GLY A 56 13.69 -1.31 14.66
N PHE A 57 13.85 -1.59 13.36
CA PHE A 57 12.84 -1.24 12.36
C PHE A 57 11.90 -2.42 12.08
N THR A 58 12.48 -3.60 11.91
CA THR A 58 11.75 -4.85 11.63
C THR A 58 11.09 -5.42 12.88
N GLY A 59 11.67 -5.19 14.06
CA GLY A 59 11.14 -5.51 15.39
C GLY A 59 11.50 -6.93 15.86
N PHE A 60 12.15 -7.05 17.02
CA PHE A 60 12.61 -8.34 17.57
C PHE A 60 11.49 -9.29 18.00
N THR A 61 10.28 -8.77 18.20
CA THR A 61 9.06 -9.54 18.52
C THR A 61 8.02 -9.43 17.40
N THR A 62 8.40 -8.88 16.25
CA THR A 62 7.49 -8.59 15.13
C THR A 62 7.76 -9.56 13.99
N ARG A 63 6.72 -10.19 13.46
CA ARG A 63 6.79 -10.99 12.22
C ARG A 63 6.29 -10.18 11.05
N ARG A 64 6.96 -10.30 9.91
CA ARG A 64 6.63 -9.60 8.67
C ARG A 64 6.49 -10.60 7.52
N THR A 65 5.24 -10.98 7.22
CA THR A 65 4.95 -12.06 6.27
C THR A 65 4.47 -11.48 4.94
N GLY A 66 5.26 -11.61 3.87
CA GLY A 66 4.90 -11.15 2.52
C GLY A 66 4.26 -12.23 1.64
N GLY A 67 4.15 -11.95 0.34
CA GLY A 67 3.66 -12.86 -0.69
C GLY A 67 2.16 -13.09 -0.63
N LEU A 68 1.39 -12.10 -0.16
CA LEU A 68 -0.01 -12.32 0.20
C LEU A 68 -0.88 -12.68 -1.01
N LEU A 69 -0.63 -12.06 -2.18
CA LEU A 69 -1.37 -12.36 -3.41
C LEU A 69 -1.33 -13.84 -3.81
N ALA A 70 -0.18 -14.49 -3.63
CA ALA A 70 0.00 -15.90 -3.97
C ALA A 70 -0.64 -16.84 -2.93
N ARG A 71 -0.85 -16.37 -1.70
CA ARG A 71 -1.17 -17.19 -0.53
C ARG A 71 -2.61 -17.09 -0.08
N SER A 72 -3.30 -16.00 -0.40
CA SER A 72 -4.63 -15.70 0.10
C SER A 72 -5.53 -15.10 -0.97
N ALA A 73 -6.69 -15.71 -1.19
CA ALA A 73 -7.74 -15.12 -2.05
C ALA A 73 -8.36 -13.89 -1.37
N THR A 74 -8.47 -13.92 -0.04
CA THR A 74 -8.96 -12.78 0.74
C THR A 74 -8.02 -11.57 0.61
N ALA A 75 -6.71 -11.76 0.49
CA ALA A 75 -5.77 -10.68 0.20
C ALA A 75 -6.07 -10.01 -1.14
N GLN A 76 -6.45 -10.78 -2.16
CA GLN A 76 -6.80 -10.25 -3.48
C GLN A 76 -8.05 -9.38 -3.41
N GLU A 77 -9.03 -9.75 -2.58
CA GLU A 77 -10.22 -8.92 -2.31
C GLU A 77 -9.86 -7.59 -1.64
N LEU A 78 -8.97 -7.60 -0.65
CA LEU A 78 -8.49 -6.39 0.04
C LEU A 78 -7.69 -5.46 -0.89
N VAL A 79 -6.80 -6.04 -1.72
CA VAL A 79 -6.02 -5.30 -2.72
C VAL A 79 -6.93 -4.64 -3.76
N MET A 80 -8.00 -5.33 -4.16
CA MET A 80 -8.95 -4.83 -5.15
C MET A 80 -10.18 -4.15 -4.54
N HIS A 81 -10.14 -3.80 -3.24
CA HIS A 81 -11.31 -3.23 -2.57
C HIS A 81 -11.77 -1.96 -3.29
N PRO A 82 -13.07 -1.82 -3.66
CA PRO A 82 -13.53 -0.74 -4.53
C PRO A 82 -13.18 0.67 -4.02
N SER A 83 -13.32 0.91 -2.72
CA SER A 83 -12.95 2.21 -2.13
C SER A 83 -11.44 2.46 -2.16
N VAL A 84 -10.61 1.41 -2.05
CA VAL A 84 -9.15 1.57 -2.14
C VAL A 84 -8.74 1.92 -3.57
N ILE A 85 -9.27 1.21 -4.56
CA ILE A 85 -9.03 1.49 -5.98
C ILE A 85 -9.51 2.90 -6.34
N ALA A 86 -10.71 3.28 -5.92
CA ALA A 86 -11.24 4.63 -6.16
C ALA A 86 -10.37 5.73 -5.52
N THR A 87 -9.85 5.51 -4.31
CA THR A 87 -8.90 6.44 -3.66
C THR A 87 -7.59 6.52 -4.44
N CYS A 88 -7.05 5.40 -4.92
CA CYS A 88 -5.80 5.39 -5.69
C CYS A 88 -5.97 6.04 -7.07
N ASP A 89 -7.09 5.80 -7.75
CA ASP A 89 -7.42 6.43 -9.03
C ASP A 89 -7.45 7.95 -8.93
N ASP A 90 -7.91 8.49 -7.79
CA ASP A 90 -7.94 9.93 -7.52
C ASP A 90 -6.56 10.45 -7.06
N PHE A 91 -5.96 9.81 -6.06
CA PHE A 91 -4.74 10.29 -5.41
C PHE A 91 -3.49 10.12 -6.28
N LEU A 92 -3.32 8.96 -6.91
CA LEU A 92 -2.19 8.64 -7.80
C LEU A 92 -2.53 8.86 -9.29
N GLY A 93 -3.74 9.32 -9.61
CA GLY A 93 -4.21 9.51 -10.98
C GLY A 93 -3.43 10.54 -11.81
N HIS A 94 -2.55 11.33 -11.21
CA HIS A 94 -1.79 12.36 -11.92
C HIS A 94 -0.66 11.81 -12.83
N VAL A 95 -0.46 10.48 -12.88
CA VAL A 95 0.49 9.77 -13.76
C VAL A 95 -0.23 8.82 -14.73
N THR A 96 0.52 8.14 -15.61
CA THR A 96 -0.05 7.17 -16.57
C THR A 96 -0.72 5.99 -15.86
N SER A 97 -0.02 5.32 -14.94
CA SER A 97 -0.55 4.22 -14.15
C SER A 97 0.10 4.15 -12.76
N TYR A 98 -0.57 3.46 -11.84
CA TYR A 98 -0.02 3.01 -10.57
C TYR A 98 -0.10 1.48 -10.49
N GLN A 99 0.65 0.90 -9.56
CA GLN A 99 0.74 -0.54 -9.34
C GLN A 99 0.74 -0.84 -7.84
N LEU A 100 0.44 -2.09 -7.50
CA LEU A 100 0.67 -2.66 -6.19
C LEU A 100 2.16 -2.62 -5.88
N HIS A 101 2.51 -2.11 -4.71
CA HIS A 101 3.89 -1.91 -4.29
C HIS A 101 4.36 -2.99 -3.31
N LEU A 102 3.55 -3.29 -2.29
CA LEU A 102 3.83 -4.29 -1.25
C LEU A 102 2.54 -4.89 -0.71
N THR A 103 2.58 -6.17 -0.37
CA THR A 103 1.59 -6.84 0.49
C THR A 103 2.31 -7.53 1.65
N GLN A 104 1.99 -7.17 2.90
CA GLN A 104 2.67 -7.72 4.07
C GLN A 104 1.77 -7.75 5.30
N ILE A 105 1.78 -8.87 6.03
CA ILE A 105 1.28 -8.92 7.41
C ILE A 105 2.34 -8.36 8.33
N ILE A 106 1.93 -7.48 9.24
CA ILE A 106 2.74 -7.04 10.37
C ILE A 106 2.08 -7.58 11.64
N ASP A 107 2.76 -8.49 12.32
CA ASP A 107 2.29 -9.14 13.55
C ASP A 107 3.22 -8.75 14.69
N ILE A 108 2.82 -7.75 15.49
CA ILE A 108 3.65 -7.20 16.57
C ILE A 108 3.31 -7.91 17.87
N GLY A 109 4.23 -8.71 18.40
CA GLY A 109 4.05 -9.40 19.67
C GLY A 109 4.23 -8.49 20.90
N PRO A 110 3.89 -8.99 22.10
CA PRO A 110 4.08 -8.28 23.37
C PRO A 110 5.50 -7.77 23.57
N GLY A 111 5.63 -6.55 24.11
CA GLY A 111 6.91 -5.87 24.31
C GLY A 111 7.58 -5.41 23.01
N GLY A 112 6.85 -5.36 21.90
CA GLY A 112 7.34 -4.82 20.64
C GLY A 112 7.68 -3.34 20.76
N GLU A 113 8.89 -2.96 20.37
CA GLU A 113 9.33 -1.57 20.39
C GLU A 113 8.61 -0.75 19.31
N ALA A 114 8.39 0.54 19.59
CA ALA A 114 7.92 1.47 18.58
C ALA A 114 8.97 1.64 17.47
N GLN A 115 8.50 1.75 16.23
CA GLN A 115 9.38 2.04 15.11
C GLN A 115 9.90 3.49 15.16
N PRO A 116 11.10 3.76 14.64
CA PRO A 116 11.52 5.11 14.32
C PRO A 116 10.50 5.79 13.39
N ILE A 117 10.23 7.08 13.61
CA ILE A 117 9.36 7.84 12.73
C ILE A 117 10.05 8.05 11.38
N HIS A 118 9.39 7.65 10.30
CA HIS A 118 9.92 7.59 8.93
C HIS A 118 8.85 7.93 7.89
N ARG A 119 9.28 8.03 6.63
CA ARG A 119 8.41 8.13 5.45
C ARG A 119 8.64 6.91 4.57
N ASP A 120 7.58 6.30 4.06
CA ASP A 120 7.70 5.10 3.22
C ASP A 120 8.34 5.44 1.86
N GLN A 121 8.15 6.65 1.34
CA GLN A 121 8.79 7.07 0.09
C GLN A 121 10.32 7.11 0.16
N TRP A 122 10.92 7.04 1.35
CA TRP A 122 12.38 6.91 1.50
C TRP A 122 12.92 5.61 0.88
N ALA A 123 12.07 4.59 0.68
CA ALA A 123 12.42 3.37 -0.05
C ALA A 123 12.92 3.65 -1.48
N PHE A 124 12.54 4.79 -2.08
CA PHE A 124 13.00 5.23 -3.39
C PHE A 124 14.32 6.01 -3.29
N ASP A 125 15.31 5.44 -2.61
CA ASP A 125 16.67 5.98 -2.43
C ASP A 125 16.68 7.41 -1.85
N PHE A 126 15.78 7.69 -0.90
CA PHE A 126 15.61 9.02 -0.30
C PHE A 126 15.45 10.15 -1.34
N PHE A 127 14.90 9.81 -2.52
CA PHE A 127 14.74 10.77 -3.60
C PHE A 127 13.86 11.93 -3.11
N PRO A 128 14.30 13.20 -3.29
CA PRO A 128 13.60 14.36 -2.77
C PRO A 128 12.42 14.72 -3.69
N PHE A 129 11.35 13.92 -3.64
CA PHE A 129 10.12 14.23 -4.36
C PHE A 129 9.61 15.61 -3.95
N PRO A 130 9.13 16.44 -4.91
CA PRO A 130 8.53 17.72 -4.57
C PRO A 130 7.38 17.56 -3.57
N THR A 131 7.27 18.47 -2.61
CA THR A 131 6.12 18.52 -1.70
C THR A 131 4.82 18.58 -2.50
N GLY A 132 3.86 17.73 -2.17
CA GLY A 132 2.58 17.61 -2.88
C GLY A 132 2.63 16.75 -4.15
N TYR A 133 3.77 16.12 -4.47
CA TYR A 133 3.85 15.10 -5.51
C TYR A 133 3.86 13.70 -4.88
N ASP A 134 2.67 13.16 -4.64
CA ASP A 134 2.51 11.89 -3.95
C ASP A 134 2.79 10.70 -4.87
N VAL A 135 3.77 9.88 -4.51
CA VAL A 135 4.18 8.72 -5.30
C VAL A 135 3.67 7.39 -4.76
N GLN A 136 3.00 7.42 -3.61
CA GLN A 136 2.59 6.24 -2.87
C GLN A 136 1.31 6.49 -2.07
N CYS A 137 0.37 5.55 -2.14
CA CYS A 137 -0.86 5.50 -1.36
C CYS A 137 -0.88 4.17 -0.59
N ASN A 138 -0.95 4.23 0.72
CA ASN A 138 -0.74 3.07 1.57
C ASN A 138 -1.97 2.79 2.41
N THR A 139 -2.20 1.52 2.72
CA THR A 139 -3.29 1.06 3.58
C THR A 139 -2.75 0.14 4.66
N ILE A 140 -3.20 0.36 5.90
CA ILE A 140 -3.03 -0.59 7.00
C ILE A 140 -4.41 -1.01 7.47
N TRP A 141 -4.75 -2.27 7.20
CA TRP A 141 -6.00 -2.88 7.66
C TRP A 141 -5.84 -3.41 9.08
N ALA A 142 -6.80 -3.05 9.95
CA ALA A 142 -6.84 -3.46 11.35
C ALA A 142 -7.29 -4.91 11.47
N GLY A 143 -6.34 -5.84 11.61
CA GLY A 143 -6.62 -7.27 11.83
C GLY A 143 -7.16 -7.59 13.23
N ASP A 144 -6.78 -6.75 14.18
CA ASP A 144 -7.28 -6.66 15.55
C ASP A 144 -7.64 -5.19 15.81
N ASP A 145 -8.29 -4.89 16.93
CA ASP A 145 -8.47 -3.50 17.36
C ASP A 145 -7.10 -2.85 17.58
N PHE A 146 -6.93 -1.63 17.09
CA PHE A 146 -5.73 -0.81 17.30
C PHE A 146 -6.01 0.19 18.41
N THR A 147 -5.14 0.17 19.41
CA THR A 147 -5.18 1.08 20.57
C THR A 147 -3.79 1.66 20.80
N GLU A 148 -3.70 2.75 21.55
CA GLU A 148 -2.40 3.29 21.95
C GLU A 148 -1.56 2.22 22.70
N GLU A 149 -2.20 1.41 23.55
CA GLU A 149 -1.55 0.37 24.37
C GLU A 149 -0.96 -0.77 23.53
N ASN A 150 -1.67 -1.25 22.51
CA ASN A 150 -1.18 -2.34 21.66
C ASN A 150 -0.39 -1.86 20.44
N GLY A 151 -0.12 -0.56 20.37
CA GLY A 151 0.80 0.07 19.43
C GLY A 151 0.20 0.45 18.08
N ALA A 152 -1.04 0.93 18.05
CA ALA A 152 -1.63 1.58 16.88
C ALA A 152 -0.59 2.39 16.09
N THR A 153 -0.63 2.28 14.75
CA THR A 153 0.24 3.06 13.87
C THR A 153 0.15 4.54 14.23
N ARG A 154 1.28 5.22 14.35
CA ARG A 154 1.33 6.63 14.77
C ARG A 154 1.65 7.54 13.60
N ILE A 155 0.93 8.65 13.49
CA ILE A 155 1.03 9.61 12.38
C ILE A 155 1.41 11.00 12.92
N VAL A 156 2.34 11.67 12.23
CA VAL A 156 2.55 13.12 12.39
C VAL A 156 1.67 13.83 11.36
N ILE A 157 0.46 14.24 11.78
CA ILE A 157 -0.57 14.78 10.88
C ILE A 157 -0.08 16.03 10.13
N GLY A 158 -0.35 16.09 8.83
CA GLY A 158 0.02 17.20 7.95
C GLY A 158 1.52 17.25 7.60
N SER A 159 2.32 16.31 8.10
CA SER A 159 3.76 16.28 7.82
C SER A 159 4.10 15.90 6.37
N ASN A 160 3.14 15.41 5.60
CA ASN A 160 3.24 15.24 4.14
C ASN A 160 3.40 16.59 3.39
N GLN A 161 2.99 17.69 4.01
CA GLN A 161 3.14 19.06 3.47
C GLN A 161 4.48 19.71 3.85
N LEU A 162 5.32 19.02 4.62
CA LEU A 162 6.60 19.53 5.07
C LEU A 162 7.76 19.03 4.19
N GLU A 163 8.84 19.80 4.17
CA GLU A 163 10.09 19.38 3.54
C GLU A 163 10.64 18.11 4.18
N ASP A 164 11.48 17.39 3.44
CA ASP A 164 12.14 16.18 3.91
C ASP A 164 13.33 16.47 4.84
N GLY A 165 13.74 15.46 5.60
CA GLY A 165 14.88 15.54 6.51
C GLY A 165 14.58 16.14 7.90
N LEU A 166 13.30 16.40 8.20
CA LEU A 166 12.86 16.70 9.56
C LEU A 166 12.96 15.46 10.45
N ARG A 167 13.08 15.69 11.76
CA ARG A 167 13.11 14.64 12.78
C ARG A 167 11.94 14.81 13.71
N PHE A 168 11.13 13.76 13.79
CA PHE A 168 10.01 13.65 14.70
C PHE A 168 10.24 12.50 15.67
N THR A 169 9.59 12.58 16.82
CA THR A 169 9.54 11.56 17.85
C THR A 169 8.11 11.03 18.00
N LEU A 170 7.92 10.01 18.82
CA LEU A 170 6.58 9.49 19.10
C LEU A 170 5.67 10.55 19.75
N GLU A 171 6.23 11.49 20.52
CA GLU A 171 5.49 12.58 21.16
C GLU A 171 4.90 13.57 20.15
N ASP A 172 5.48 13.66 18.94
CA ASP A 172 4.99 14.49 17.85
C ASP A 172 3.87 13.81 17.04
N SER A 173 3.56 12.56 17.36
CA SER A 173 2.67 11.69 16.60
C SER A 173 1.43 11.27 17.39
N ILE A 174 0.35 10.93 16.69
CA ILE A 174 -0.93 10.53 17.25
C ILE A 174 -1.24 9.09 16.82
N PRO A 175 -1.71 8.21 17.72
CA PRO A 175 -2.09 6.85 17.37
C PRO A 175 -3.35 6.83 16.48
N ALA A 176 -3.34 6.02 15.42
CA ALA A 176 -4.51 5.69 14.61
C ALA A 176 -5.29 4.55 15.28
N GLU A 177 -5.97 4.88 16.39
CA GLU A 177 -6.84 3.94 17.08
C GLU A 177 -8.07 3.63 16.23
N MET A 178 -8.38 2.35 16.02
CA MET A 178 -9.47 1.94 15.16
C MET A 178 -9.88 0.50 15.47
N THR A 179 -11.14 0.15 15.27
CA THR A 179 -11.61 -1.23 15.46
C THR A 179 -11.18 -2.15 14.34
N LYS A 180 -11.16 -3.45 14.60
CA LYS A 180 -10.97 -4.48 13.58
C LYS A 180 -11.91 -4.26 12.39
N GLY A 181 -11.37 -4.40 11.18
CA GLY A 181 -12.12 -4.16 9.93
C GLY A 181 -12.06 -2.71 9.41
N SER A 182 -11.57 -1.78 10.23
CA SER A 182 -11.20 -0.43 9.79
C SER A 182 -9.88 -0.45 9.01
N VAL A 183 -9.64 0.63 8.26
CA VAL A 183 -8.41 0.82 7.49
C VAL A 183 -7.87 2.23 7.65
N LEU A 184 -6.56 2.33 7.88
CA LEU A 184 -5.82 3.57 7.81
C LEU A 184 -5.29 3.75 6.39
N PHE A 185 -5.70 4.80 5.70
CA PHE A 185 -5.03 5.30 4.50
C PHE A 185 -3.96 6.31 4.90
N TYR A 186 -2.79 6.25 4.29
CA TYR A 186 -1.72 7.22 4.52
C TYR A 186 -0.84 7.40 3.28
N SER A 187 -0.25 8.59 3.11
CA SER A 187 0.63 8.88 1.98
C SER A 187 2.04 8.40 2.24
N GLY A 188 2.80 8.05 1.20
CA GLY A 188 4.23 7.70 1.38
C GLY A 188 5.08 8.87 1.90
N SER A 189 4.55 10.09 1.84
CA SER A 189 5.18 11.34 2.27
C SER A 189 4.86 11.74 3.71
N VAL A 190 3.91 11.10 4.39
CA VAL A 190 3.61 11.41 5.80
C VAL A 190 4.62 10.72 6.72
N TYR A 191 5.11 11.45 7.72
CA TYR A 191 5.92 10.86 8.78
C TYR A 191 5.05 10.00 9.70
N HIS A 192 5.45 8.75 9.89
CA HIS A 192 4.71 7.78 10.67
C HIS A 192 5.63 6.68 11.25
N GLY A 193 5.07 5.81 12.09
CA GLY A 193 5.74 4.59 12.55
C GLY A 193 4.80 3.72 13.38
N GLY A 194 5.06 2.41 13.43
CA GLY A 194 4.34 1.52 14.34
C GLY A 194 4.54 1.90 15.81
N GLY A 195 3.47 1.91 16.60
CA GLY A 195 3.55 2.12 18.05
C GLY A 195 4.12 0.90 18.78
N ALA A 196 4.59 1.13 20.01
CA ALA A 196 5.02 0.06 20.90
C ALA A 196 3.83 -0.80 21.32
N ASN A 197 4.02 -2.12 21.40
CA ASN A 197 2.99 -3.01 21.90
C ASN A 197 3.29 -3.34 23.37
N ASP A 198 2.64 -2.59 24.27
CA ASP A 198 2.74 -2.76 25.72
C ASP A 198 1.65 -3.70 26.29
N SER A 199 0.81 -4.27 25.40
CA SER A 199 -0.22 -5.24 25.77
C SER A 199 0.33 -6.68 25.92
N ASP A 200 -0.53 -7.61 26.33
CA ASP A 200 -0.20 -9.03 26.49
C ASP A 200 -0.54 -9.90 25.28
N ALA A 201 -1.01 -9.29 24.19
CA ALA A 201 -1.42 -9.97 22.96
C ALA A 201 -0.67 -9.44 21.73
N ASN A 202 -0.67 -10.24 20.67
CA ASN A 202 -0.21 -9.80 19.36
C ASN A 202 -1.19 -8.79 18.76
N ARG A 203 -0.68 -7.79 18.04
CA ARG A 203 -1.50 -6.88 17.22
C ARG A 203 -1.16 -7.08 15.75
N ARG A 204 -2.15 -7.58 14.99
CA ARG A 204 -1.99 -7.96 13.59
C ARG A 204 -2.53 -6.89 12.66
N ALA A 205 -1.78 -6.62 11.62
CA ALA A 205 -2.09 -5.63 10.60
C ALA A 205 -1.81 -6.20 9.21
N ILE A 206 -2.55 -5.72 8.20
CA ILE A 206 -2.27 -6.02 6.80
C ILE A 206 -1.85 -4.72 6.13
N ASN A 207 -0.57 -4.58 5.81
CA ASN A 207 -0.03 -3.47 5.06
C ASN A 207 -0.11 -3.77 3.56
N ILE A 208 -0.90 -2.98 2.83
CA ILE A 208 -1.03 -3.05 1.37
C ILE A 208 -0.76 -1.66 0.83
N THR A 209 0.22 -1.53 -0.04
CA THR A 209 0.65 -0.23 -0.56
C THR A 209 0.62 -0.20 -2.08
N TYR A 210 0.42 0.99 -2.64
CA TYR A 210 0.38 1.25 -4.07
C TYR A 210 1.35 2.37 -4.41
N ASN A 211 2.05 2.27 -5.53
CA ASN A 211 2.95 3.32 -5.99
C ASN A 211 2.75 3.63 -7.47
N VAL A 212 3.16 4.82 -7.89
CA VAL A 212 3.20 5.18 -9.31
C VAL A 212 4.09 4.21 -10.09
N SER A 213 3.65 3.76 -11.25
CA SER A 213 4.24 2.59 -11.91
C SER A 213 5.64 2.81 -12.50
N PHE A 214 6.08 4.07 -12.62
CA PHE A 214 7.46 4.37 -13.02
C PHE A 214 8.49 4.14 -11.90
N LEU A 215 8.04 3.84 -10.67
CA LEU A 215 8.88 3.47 -9.54
C LEU A 215 8.88 1.96 -9.33
N ARG A 216 9.99 1.43 -8.78
CA ARG A 216 10.13 -0.01 -8.51
C ARG A 216 9.24 -0.44 -7.33
N GLN A 217 8.58 -1.59 -7.46
CA GLN A 217 7.85 -2.24 -6.35
C GLN A 217 8.83 -2.69 -5.24
N GLU A 218 8.44 -2.52 -3.97
CA GLU A 218 9.18 -3.06 -2.83
C GLU A 218 9.06 -4.59 -2.79
N GLU A 219 7.86 -5.11 -3.01
CA GLU A 219 7.63 -6.53 -3.23
C GLU A 219 7.64 -6.87 -4.72
N ASN A 220 8.54 -7.75 -5.12
CA ASN A 220 8.64 -8.19 -6.51
C ASN A 220 7.51 -9.17 -6.89
N GLN A 221 6.34 -8.65 -7.26
CA GLN A 221 5.15 -9.46 -7.54
C GLN A 221 5.36 -10.51 -8.63
N TYR A 222 6.16 -10.21 -9.66
CA TYR A 222 6.49 -11.14 -10.75
C TYR A 222 7.18 -12.43 -10.27
N LEU A 223 7.89 -12.37 -9.14
CA LEU A 223 8.59 -13.51 -8.55
C LEU A 223 7.87 -14.06 -7.31
N SER A 224 7.16 -13.20 -6.58
CA SER A 224 6.38 -13.60 -5.40
C SER A 224 5.15 -14.42 -5.79
N VAL A 225 4.57 -14.16 -6.97
CA VAL A 225 3.40 -14.89 -7.49
C VAL A 225 3.83 -15.75 -8.68
N PRO A 226 3.69 -17.08 -8.61
CA PRO A 226 3.92 -17.95 -9.76
C PRO A 226 3.09 -17.50 -10.97
N GLN A 227 3.71 -17.44 -12.16
CA GLN A 227 3.06 -16.94 -13.38
C GLN A 227 1.76 -17.71 -13.71
N GLU A 228 1.75 -19.03 -13.52
CA GLU A 228 0.57 -19.89 -13.70
C GLU A 228 -0.59 -19.50 -12.78
N GLN A 229 -0.30 -19.01 -11.58
CA GLN A 229 -1.30 -18.51 -10.65
C GLN A 229 -1.75 -17.11 -11.05
N ALA A 230 -0.81 -16.21 -11.40
CA ALA A 230 -1.13 -14.86 -11.88
C ALA A 230 -2.07 -14.90 -13.10
N ALA A 231 -1.87 -15.85 -14.02
CA ALA A 231 -2.73 -16.06 -15.18
C ALA A 231 -4.20 -16.40 -14.83
N THR A 232 -4.47 -16.86 -13.60
CA THR A 232 -5.84 -17.14 -13.12
C THR A 232 -6.53 -15.94 -12.49
N PHE A 233 -5.80 -14.88 -12.17
CA PHE A 233 -6.36 -13.69 -11.53
C PHE A 233 -7.21 -12.88 -12.52
N PRO A 234 -8.19 -12.11 -12.04
CA PRO A 234 -8.88 -11.13 -12.89
C PRO A 234 -7.88 -10.15 -13.51
N GLU A 235 -8.07 -9.80 -14.79
CA GLU A 235 -7.18 -8.88 -15.52
C GLU A 235 -6.87 -7.57 -14.76
N PRO A 236 -7.84 -6.90 -14.09
CA PRO A 236 -7.52 -5.70 -13.30
C PRO A 236 -6.47 -5.93 -12.23
N LEU A 237 -6.49 -7.08 -11.55
CA LEU A 237 -5.48 -7.45 -10.55
C LEU A 237 -4.14 -7.80 -11.23
N GLN A 238 -4.15 -8.48 -12.37
CA GLN A 238 -2.93 -8.76 -13.15
C GLN A 238 -2.22 -7.46 -13.53
N ARG A 239 -2.96 -6.47 -14.04
CA ARG A 239 -2.41 -5.15 -14.37
C ARG A 239 -1.90 -4.44 -13.13
N LEU A 240 -2.71 -4.39 -12.06
CA LEU A 240 -2.34 -3.72 -10.82
C LEU A 240 -1.07 -4.33 -10.20
N MET A 241 -0.89 -5.66 -10.22
CA MET A 241 0.32 -6.29 -9.67
C MET A 241 1.58 -6.10 -10.53
N GLY A 242 1.45 -5.51 -11.73
CA GLY A 242 2.58 -5.13 -12.58
C GLY A 242 2.53 -5.69 -14.01
N TYR A 243 1.56 -6.52 -14.39
CA TYR A 243 1.42 -7.00 -15.77
C TYR A 243 0.78 -5.92 -16.67
N GLN A 244 1.40 -4.74 -16.72
CA GLN A 244 1.07 -3.64 -17.62
C GLN A 244 2.31 -2.75 -17.80
N MET A 245 2.33 -1.95 -18.87
CA MET A 245 3.33 -0.88 -18.97
C MET A 245 3.12 0.19 -17.89
N GLY A 246 4.21 0.60 -17.24
CA GLY A 246 4.17 1.58 -16.16
C GLY A 246 4.18 3.03 -16.63
N ALA A 247 4.72 3.27 -17.82
CA ALA A 247 4.70 4.54 -18.54
C ALA A 247 5.07 4.27 -20.01
N TYR A 248 5.11 5.32 -20.81
CA TYR A 248 5.44 5.32 -22.24
C TYR A 248 6.44 4.23 -22.70
N ALA A 249 7.57 4.07 -22.03
CA ALA A 249 8.61 3.09 -22.40
C ALA A 249 9.09 2.27 -21.20
N LEU A 250 8.26 2.14 -20.16
CA LEU A 250 8.65 1.48 -18.91
C LEU A 250 7.87 0.20 -18.70
N GLY A 251 8.60 -0.90 -18.48
CA GLY A 251 8.03 -2.19 -18.08
C GLY A 251 7.56 -3.09 -19.21
N TYR A 252 7.80 -2.76 -20.48
CA TYR A 252 7.52 -3.68 -21.60
C TYR A 252 8.39 -4.94 -21.51
N ILE A 253 7.97 -6.01 -22.21
CA ILE A 253 8.77 -7.23 -22.41
C ILE A 253 9.25 -7.31 -23.87
N ASP A 254 10.45 -7.85 -24.08
CA ASP A 254 11.06 -8.12 -25.39
C ASP A 254 10.84 -6.98 -26.42
N ASP A 255 10.13 -7.27 -27.52
CA ASP A 255 9.81 -6.38 -28.64
C ASP A 255 8.65 -5.42 -28.33
N LEU A 256 8.72 -4.71 -27.19
CA LEU A 256 7.72 -3.70 -26.74
C LEU A 256 6.33 -4.27 -26.46
N ARG A 257 6.22 -5.55 -26.11
CA ARG A 257 4.92 -6.16 -25.81
C ARG A 257 4.45 -5.74 -24.42
N ASP A 258 3.14 -5.57 -24.27
CA ASP A 258 2.50 -5.39 -22.96
C ASP A 258 2.78 -6.66 -22.12
N PRO A 259 3.31 -6.53 -20.89
CA PRO A 259 3.53 -7.65 -19.98
C PRO A 259 2.35 -8.62 -19.84
N ILE A 260 1.11 -8.14 -19.94
CA ILE A 260 -0.09 -8.99 -19.84
C ILE A 260 -0.09 -10.12 -20.88
N ASN A 261 0.56 -9.92 -22.02
CA ASN A 261 0.63 -10.89 -23.11
C ASN A 261 1.35 -12.19 -22.70
N VAL A 262 2.20 -12.14 -21.66
CA VAL A 262 2.84 -13.35 -21.07
C VAL A 262 1.82 -14.27 -20.42
N LEU A 263 0.74 -13.72 -19.86
CA LEU A 263 -0.29 -14.48 -19.17
C LEU A 263 -1.32 -15.06 -20.14
N THR A 264 -1.63 -14.33 -21.22
CA THR A 264 -2.62 -14.75 -22.23
C THR A 264 -2.02 -15.63 -23.32
N GLY A 265 -0.70 -15.61 -23.50
CA GLY A 265 0.00 -16.27 -24.60
C GLY A 265 -0.09 -15.51 -25.93
N ASP A 266 -0.55 -14.25 -25.90
CA ASP A 266 -0.59 -13.40 -27.09
C ASP A 266 0.84 -13.00 -27.53
N GLN A 267 1.08 -13.05 -28.84
CA GLN A 267 2.35 -12.65 -29.46
C GLN A 267 2.22 -11.42 -30.35
N SER A 268 1.08 -10.73 -30.32
CA SER A 268 0.88 -9.49 -31.05
C SER A 268 1.92 -8.43 -30.66
N THR A 269 2.51 -7.79 -31.67
CA THR A 269 3.50 -6.70 -31.57
C THR A 269 3.03 -5.53 -32.44
N GLU A 270 1.86 -4.98 -32.15
CA GLU A 270 1.34 -3.80 -32.89
C GLU A 270 1.72 -2.46 -32.23
N VAL A 271 2.71 -2.46 -31.31
CA VAL A 271 3.05 -1.29 -30.51
C VAL A 271 4.28 -0.58 -31.07
N SER A 272 4.16 0.74 -31.31
CA SER A 272 5.29 1.60 -31.64
C SER A 272 5.54 2.62 -30.53
N PHE A 273 6.80 2.99 -30.33
CA PHE A 273 7.19 4.08 -29.44
C PHE A 273 6.51 5.43 -29.79
N ALA A 274 6.23 5.73 -31.06
CA ALA A 274 5.58 7.01 -31.37
C ALA A 274 4.14 7.08 -30.81
N SER A 275 3.38 6.00 -30.97
CA SER A 275 1.98 5.93 -30.54
C SER A 275 1.83 5.91 -29.01
N GLU A 276 2.64 5.10 -28.31
CA GLU A 276 2.57 5.01 -26.84
C GLU A 276 2.90 6.35 -26.15
N SER A 277 3.78 7.16 -26.76
CA SER A 277 4.16 8.48 -26.24
C SER A 277 2.98 9.45 -26.29
N GLU A 278 2.23 9.44 -27.40
CA GLU A 278 1.06 10.30 -27.60
C GLU A 278 -0.06 9.91 -26.64
N ASP A 279 -0.34 8.62 -26.49
CA ASP A 279 -1.39 8.10 -25.61
C ASP A 279 -1.08 8.32 -24.12
N ALA A 280 0.16 8.07 -23.70
CA ALA A 280 0.59 8.33 -22.32
C ALA A 280 0.48 9.82 -21.97
N ARG A 281 0.88 10.70 -22.89
CA ARG A 281 0.78 12.15 -22.70
C ARG A 281 -0.67 12.61 -22.65
N ALA A 282 -1.51 12.16 -23.58
CA ALA A 282 -2.94 12.48 -23.59
C ALA A 282 -3.64 12.01 -22.31
N THR A 283 -3.27 10.83 -21.81
CA THR A 283 -3.81 10.28 -20.55
C THR A 283 -3.47 11.18 -19.36
N VAL A 284 -2.21 11.58 -19.22
CA VAL A 284 -1.77 12.46 -18.12
C VAL A 284 -2.42 13.84 -18.23
N GLU A 285 -2.44 14.45 -19.42
CA GLU A 285 -3.05 15.76 -19.64
C GLU A 285 -4.57 15.76 -19.33
N ALA A 286 -5.30 14.69 -19.68
CA ALA A 286 -6.72 14.56 -19.39
C ALA A 286 -7.04 14.33 -17.90
N ARG A 287 -6.08 13.85 -17.11
CA ARG A 287 -6.23 13.66 -15.66
C ARG A 287 -5.86 14.93 -14.88
N GLN A 288 -4.90 15.72 -15.37
CA GLN A 288 -4.53 17.01 -14.77
C GLN A 288 -5.58 18.13 -14.95
N GLN A 289 -6.58 17.93 -15.81
CA GLN A 289 -7.66 18.90 -16.08
C GLN A 289 -8.93 18.67 -15.25
N ARG A 290 -8.97 17.61 -14.41
CA ARG A 290 -10.09 17.29 -13.52
C ARG A 290 -9.81 17.80 -12.12
#